data_AF-A0A1W9P1Q7-F1
#
_entry.id   AF-A0A1W9P1Q7-F1
#
_cell.length_a   1.000
_cell.length_b   1.000
_cell.length_c   1.000
_cell.angle_alpha   90.00
_cell.angle_beta   90.00
_cell.angle_gamma   90.00
#
_symmetry.space_group_name_H-M   'P 1'
#
loop_
_entity.id
_entity.type
_entity.pdbx_description
1 polymer ?
#
loop_
_entity_poly.entity_id
_entity_poly.type
_entity_poly.pdbx_seq_one_letter_code
_entity_poly.pdbx_strand_id
1 'polypeptide(L)' 'VLVLFMAFGAIVALHLRDLLSAVIVMGVVDLIIAILFFVLQAPDVAITQAAVGAGLTTAIFVIAIIRSVRKEK' A
#
# COMPACT_ATOMS: atom_id res chain seq x y z
N VAL A 1 -14.02 -2.89 11.44
CA VAL A 1 -14.21 -1.79 10.47
C VAL A 1 -12.95 -1.56 9.62
N LEU A 2 -11.79 -1.31 10.22
CA LEU A 2 -10.51 -1.12 9.50
C LEU A 2 -10.17 -2.26 8.51
N VAL A 3 -10.36 -3.52 8.92
CA VAL A 3 -10.10 -4.69 8.07
C VAL A 3 -11.03 -4.75 6.84
N LEU A 4 -12.26 -4.28 6.96
CA LEU A 4 -13.21 -4.19 5.84
C LEU A 4 -12.78 -3.14 4.82
N PHE A 5 -12.29 -1.99 5.31
CA PHE A 5 -11.70 -0.94 4.47
C PHE A 5 -10.43 -1.43 3.75
N MET A 6 -9.60 -2.20 4.45
CA MET A 6 -8.39 -2.81 3.90
C MET A 6 -8.74 -3.80 2.77
N ALA A 7 -9.70 -4.70 3.00
CA ALA A 7 -10.16 -5.66 1.99
C ALA A 7 -10.73 -4.95 0.76
N PHE A 8 -11.52 -3.90 0.96
CA PHE A 8 -12.06 -3.10 -0.14
C PHE A 8 -10.94 -2.40 -0.92
N GLY A 9 -9.98 -1.77 -0.23
CA GLY A 9 -8.82 -1.14 -0.87
C GLY A 9 -7.97 -2.12 -1.68
N ALA A 10 -7.78 -3.34 -1.19
CA ALA A 10 -7.08 -4.40 -1.91
C ALA A 10 -7.84 -4.87 -3.18
N ILE A 11 -9.16 -5.03 -3.11
CA ILE A 11 -9.99 -5.39 -4.28
C ILE A 11 -9.95 -4.30 -5.33
N VAL A 12 -9.99 -3.03 -4.89
CA VAL A 12 -9.85 -1.87 -5.76
C VAL A 12 -8.48 -1.89 -6.43
N ALA A 13 -7.38 -2.03 -5.67
CA ALA A 13 -6.02 -2.12 -6.21
C ALA A 13 -5.87 -3.17 -7.33
N LEU A 14 -6.53 -4.33 -7.20
CA LEU A 14 -6.52 -5.39 -8.22
C LEU A 14 -7.27 -5.03 -9.52
N HIS A 15 -8.24 -4.12 -9.46
CA HIS A 15 -9.01 -3.68 -10.63
C HIS A 15 -8.45 -2.44 -11.31
N LEU A 16 -7.42 -1.80 -10.73
CA LEU A 16 -6.79 -0.65 -11.36
C LEU A 16 -5.88 -1.08 -12.51
N ARG A 17 -6.26 -0.68 -13.73
CA ARG A 17 -5.44 -0.83 -14.95
C ARG A 17 -4.19 0.05 -14.96
N ASP A 18 -4.18 1.13 -14.19
CA ASP A 18 -3.04 2.04 -14.08
C ASP A 18 -2.17 1.62 -12.89
N LEU A 19 -0.99 1.06 -13.19
CA LEU A 19 -0.03 0.54 -12.21
C LEU A 19 0.34 1.60 -11.16
N LEU A 20 0.46 2.88 -11.56
CA LEU A 20 0.80 3.96 -10.64
C LEU A 20 -0.31 4.17 -9.61
N SER A 21 -1.56 4.21 -10.06
CA SER A 21 -2.71 4.37 -9.18
C SER A 21 -2.91 3.13 -8.30
N ALA A 22 -2.65 1.92 -8.80
CA ALA A 22 -2.69 0.68 -8.00
C ALA A 22 -1.70 0.74 -6.83
N VAL A 23 -0.48 1.21 -7.07
CA VAL A 23 0.58 1.36 -6.06
C VAL A 23 0.23 2.43 -5.02
N ILE A 24 -0.37 3.54 -5.43
CA ILE A 24 -0.84 4.58 -4.49
C ILE A 24 -1.94 4.00 -3.58
N VAL A 25 -2.90 3.27 -4.14
CA VAL A 25 -3.96 2.61 -3.34
C VAL A 25 -3.37 1.58 -2.38
N MET A 26 -2.38 0.81 -2.83
CA MET A 26 -1.65 -0.15 -1.98
C MET A 26 -0.92 0.55 -0.83
N GLY A 27 -0.28 1.70 -1.06
CA GLY A 27 0.35 2.49 0.00
C GLY A 27 -0.64 2.99 1.07
N VAL A 28 -1.87 3.34 0.67
CA VAL A 28 -2.95 3.70 1.61
C VAL A 28 -3.38 2.48 2.44
N VAL A 29 -3.49 1.31 1.81
CA VAL A 29 -3.78 0.04 2.50
C VAL A 29 -2.70 -0.25 3.55
N ASP A 30 -1.42 -0.08 3.22
CA ASP A 30 -0.32 -0.26 4.17
C ASP A 30 -0.36 0.71 5.36
N LEU A 31 -0.77 1.96 5.13
CA LEU A 31 -0.96 2.94 6.20
C LEU A 31 -2.07 2.49 7.17
N ILE A 32 -3.15 1.91 6.64
CA ILE A 32 -4.25 1.35 7.43
C ILE A 32 -3.77 0.15 8.26
N ILE A 33 -2.89 -0.70 7.71
CA ILE A 33 -2.26 -1.81 8.46
C ILE A 33 -1.41 -1.26 9.62
N ALA A 34 -0.61 -0.23 9.39
CA ALA A 34 0.21 0.39 10.44
C ALA A 34 -0.67 0.93 11.59
N ILE A 35 -1.80 1.57 11.26
CA ILE A 35 -2.79 2.01 12.26
C ILE A 35 -3.41 0.81 13.00
N LEU A 36 -3.66 -0.30 12.31
CA LEU A 36 -4.19 -1.51 12.93
C LEU A 36 -3.19 -2.10 13.94
N PHE A 37 -1.90 -2.14 13.61
CA PHE A 37 -0.85 -2.59 14.55
C PHE A 37 -0.74 -1.67 15.78
N PHE A 38 -0.94 -0.37 15.59
CA PHE A 38 -0.99 0.57 16.70
C PHE A 38 -2.17 0.27 17.63
N VAL A 39 -3.36 -0.01 17.08
CA VAL A 39 -4.56 -0.40 17.86
C VAL A 39 -4.36 -1.74 18.57
N LEU A 40 -3.61 -2.66 17.98
CA LEU A 40 -3.25 -3.96 18.56
C LEU A 40 -2.18 -3.87 19.67
N GLN A 41 -1.82 -2.66 20.12
CA GLN A 41 -0.77 -2.41 21.12
C GLN A 41 0.62 -2.93 20.71
N ALA A 42 0.90 -3.00 19.40
CA ALA A 42 2.21 -3.37 18.85
C ALA A 42 2.87 -2.14 18.17
N PRO A 43 3.35 -1.14 18.94
CA PRO A 43 3.89 0.10 18.40
C PRO A 43 5.17 -0.10 17.58
N ASP A 44 6.03 -1.04 17.96
CA ASP A 44 7.27 -1.34 17.23
C ASP A 44 6.97 -1.87 15.81
N VAL A 45 5.95 -2.73 15.69
CA VAL A 45 5.50 -3.28 14.40
C VAL A 45 4.79 -2.19 13.58
N ALA A 46 4.05 -1.29 14.22
CA ALA A 46 3.37 -0.19 13.52
C ALA A 46 4.38 0.76 12.85
N ILE A 47 5.46 1.13 13.53
CA ILE A 47 6.50 2.03 12.99
C ILE A 47 7.22 1.38 11.81
N THR A 48 7.62 0.11 11.97
CA THR A 48 8.27 -0.65 10.90
C THR A 48 7.37 -0.85 9.69
N GLN A 49 6.08 -1.15 9.90
CA GLN A 49 5.12 -1.28 8.81
C GLN A 49 4.89 0.04 8.08
N ALA A 50 4.80 1.17 8.79
CA ALA A 50 4.66 2.48 8.15
C ALA A 50 5.89 2.82 7.28
N ALA A 51 7.09 2.54 7.77
CA ALA A 51 8.33 2.80 7.05
C ALA A 51 8.50 1.87 5.82
N VAL A 52 8.26 0.57 5.99
CA VAL A 52 8.48 -0.42 4.93
C VAL A 52 7.30 -0.48 3.96
N GLY A 53 6.07 -0.61 4.45
CA GLY A 53 4.87 -0.74 3.63
C GLY A 53 4.57 0.54 2.85
N ALA A 54 4.20 1.60 3.57
CA ALA A 54 3.81 2.86 2.92
C ALA A 54 5.02 3.62 2.33
N GLY A 55 6.19 3.56 2.96
CA GLY A 55 7.38 4.27 2.51
C GLY A 55 8.18 3.53 1.44
N LEU A 56 8.91 2.49 1.85
CA LEU A 56 9.87 1.79 0.99
C LEU A 56 9.20 1.09 -0.21
N THR A 57 8.14 0.34 0.05
CA THR A 57 7.48 -0.49 -0.97
C THR A 57 6.83 0.39 -2.04
N THR A 58 6.11 1.42 -1.64
CA THR A 58 5.57 2.44 -2.56
C THR A 58 6.67 3.13 -3.37
N ALA A 59 7.77 3.56 -2.72
CA ALA A 59 8.87 4.23 -3.42
C ALA A 59 9.52 3.32 -4.47
N ILE A 60 9.80 2.06 -4.11
CA ILE A 60 10.39 1.08 -5.04
C ILE A 60 9.45 0.84 -6.21
N PHE A 61 8.16 0.61 -5.97
CA PHE A 61 7.19 0.37 -7.04
C PHE A 61 7.00 1.58 -7.93
N VAL A 62 6.94 2.80 -7.38
CA VAL A 62 6.87 4.03 -8.17
C VAL A 62 8.11 4.16 -9.07
N ILE A 63 9.32 3.94 -8.53
CA ILE A 63 10.56 3.98 -9.31
C ILE A 63 10.55 2.89 -10.39
N ALA A 64 10.09 1.68 -10.07
CA ALA A 64 10.00 0.57 -10.99
C ALA A 64 9.01 0.83 -12.14
N ILE A 65 7.87 1.47 -11.85
CA ILE A 65 6.86 1.87 -12.86
C ILE A 65 7.37 3.01 -13.73
N ILE A 66 8.06 4.00 -13.16
CA ILE A 66 8.65 5.08 -13.95
C ILE A 66 9.73 4.53 -14.91
N ARG A 67 10.48 3.50 -14.48
CA ARG A 67 11.49 2.83 -15.32
C ARG A 67 10.93 1.77 -16.28
N SER A 68 9.83 1.11 -15.94
CA SER A 68 9.14 0.16 -16.81
C SER A 68 8.15 0.93 -17.66
N VAL A 69 8.54 1.20 -18.91
CA VAL A 69 7.73 1.90 -19.92
C VAL A 69 6.24 1.60 -19.76
N ARG A 70 5.52 2.65 -19.37
CA ARG A 70 4.06 2.83 -19.32
C ARG A 70 3.35 2.16 -20.51
N LYS A 71 2.99 0.88 -20.38
CA LYS A 71 1.90 0.17 -21.10
C LYS A 71 1.87 -1.31 -20.71
N GLU A 72 0.93 -1.70 -19.84
CA GLU A 72 0.25 -2.97 -20.04
C GLU A 72 -0.74 -2.79 -21.20
N LYS A 73 -0.70 -3.72 -22.16
CA LYS A 73 -1.75 -3.88 -23.18
C LYS A 73 -2.95 -4.53 -22.52
#